data_AF-A0A367IBJ0-F1
#
_entry.id   AF-A0A367IBJ0-F1
#
_cell.length_a   1.000
_cell.length_b   1.000
_cell.length_c   1.000
_cell.angle_alpha   90.00
_cell.angle_beta   90.00
_cell.angle_gamma   90.00
#
_symmetry.space_group_name_H-M   'P 1'
#
loop_
_entity.id
_entity.type
_entity.pdbx_description
1 polymer ?
#
loop_
_entity_poly.entity_id
_entity_poly.type
_entity_poly.pdbx_seq_one_letter_code
_entity_poly.pdbx_strand_id
1 'polypeptide(L)'
;MWSPFGPYGTIMIFILASTIPLRNLLSRDEKNERLLLSELPSEIRSKGYKWHISLYLLMYLYKLLIDIHNEPIKARVGGYTHWIHSLEGDFSLWAQDLFRNDILTDVLSFHYLFVYLFIIWFVPIYFILVKDQVMADKAALNYFVVYVLAVPLYLFFNVEVTSSFIPGMDALLYHDSWYLEFFTNNDPLDNGFPSLHFGLPIGFLILNRLHCRDLGIPIREWRHRELDMFILANVAIYFFSIQYLGVHWVTDIIPGVILAVICATFCHNWQPKLRSRPEGGWRSILPSRKEASIAMVFTIICTSVMVSVIVDGSGSEEDNPNFRFGQGDVAIDTVEVHSLSHPVIVEVNNVGDTPVHVTIVDRDHVIPHVDRGDVDWSGIVADSALNPDFSTETLGPGESWVTEVSTLSLSDVHLVLAKLNDLEQGEGEVRITMQYHDDELIWSAILVSLPAFFITGLVIVMATKPSDHVVGEDSAHVDS
;
A
#
# COMPACT_ATOMS: atom_id res chain seq x y z
N MET A 1 -14.79 -18.06 9.71
CA MET A 1 -15.88 -18.07 8.70
C MET A 1 -15.36 -18.80 7.47
N TRP A 2 -15.52 -20.12 7.35
CA TRP A 2 -14.84 -20.89 6.30
C TRP A 2 -15.66 -20.95 5.01
N SER A 3 -15.37 -20.07 4.06
CA SER A 3 -15.90 -20.11 2.70
C SER A 3 -15.14 -21.13 1.85
N PRO A 4 -15.81 -21.96 1.02
CA PRO A 4 -15.15 -22.96 0.17
C PRO A 4 -14.25 -22.36 -0.94
N PHE A 5 -14.21 -21.03 -1.06
CA PHE A 5 -13.44 -20.30 -2.07
C PHE A 5 -12.18 -19.63 -1.49
N GLY A 6 -11.86 -19.85 -0.21
CA GLY A 6 -10.79 -19.16 0.50
C GLY A 6 -11.02 -17.65 0.67
N PRO A 7 -10.07 -16.92 1.26
CA PRO A 7 -10.17 -15.48 1.49
C PRO A 7 -10.34 -14.71 0.18
N TYR A 8 -9.44 -14.94 -0.80
CA TYR A 8 -9.46 -14.27 -2.09
C TYR A 8 -10.77 -14.46 -2.86
N GLY A 9 -11.24 -15.71 -3.01
CA GLY A 9 -12.48 -15.99 -3.74
C GLY A 9 -13.70 -15.37 -3.06
N THR A 10 -13.70 -15.32 -1.73
CA THR A 10 -14.76 -14.65 -0.95
C THR A 10 -14.75 -13.14 -1.19
N ILE A 11 -13.57 -12.51 -1.19
CA ILE A 11 -13.41 -11.08 -1.51
C ILE A 11 -13.96 -10.80 -2.91
N MET A 12 -13.57 -11.58 -3.91
CA MET A 12 -14.01 -11.38 -5.30
C MET A 12 -15.52 -11.51 -5.45
N ILE A 13 -16.13 -12.52 -4.83
CA ILE A 13 -17.60 -12.69 -4.84
C ILE A 13 -18.28 -11.48 -4.21
N PHE A 14 -17.79 -11.01 -3.07
CA PHE A 14 -18.35 -9.85 -2.37
C PHE A 14 -18.25 -8.57 -3.22
N ILE A 15 -17.09 -8.30 -3.83
CA ILE A 15 -16.86 -7.14 -4.70
C ILE A 15 -17.85 -7.14 -5.87
N LEU A 16 -17.98 -8.27 -6.57
CA LEU A 16 -18.88 -8.38 -7.72
C LEU A 16 -20.36 -8.30 -7.31
N ALA A 17 -20.74 -8.96 -6.23
CA ALA A 17 -22.12 -8.97 -5.73
C ALA A 17 -22.58 -7.60 -5.22
N SER A 18 -21.69 -6.83 -4.59
CA SER A 18 -22.00 -5.50 -4.02
C SER A 18 -21.96 -4.36 -5.06
N THR A 19 -21.26 -4.55 -6.18
CA THR A 19 -21.08 -3.50 -7.22
C THR A 19 -22.42 -2.92 -7.71
N ILE A 20 -23.38 -3.76 -8.11
CA ILE A 20 -24.65 -3.27 -8.69
C ILE A 20 -25.60 -2.68 -7.63
N PRO A 21 -25.83 -3.34 -6.47
CA PRO A 21 -26.62 -2.76 -5.39
C PRO A 21 -26.06 -1.42 -4.92
N LEU A 22 -24.74 -1.31 -4.73
CA LEU A 22 -24.14 -0.07 -4.25
C LEU A 22 -24.20 1.04 -5.31
N ARG A 23 -23.95 0.72 -6.58
CA ARG A 23 -24.22 1.67 -7.69
C ARG A 23 -25.65 2.21 -7.60
N ASN A 24 -26.64 1.33 -7.40
CA ASN A 24 -28.05 1.75 -7.33
C ASN A 24 -28.34 2.65 -6.13
N LEU A 25 -27.67 2.42 -5.00
CA LEU A 25 -27.78 3.26 -3.80
C LEU A 25 -27.14 4.64 -4.02
N LEU A 26 -25.91 4.66 -4.52
CA LEU A 26 -25.10 5.87 -4.71
C LEU A 26 -25.47 6.69 -5.96
N SER A 27 -26.39 6.21 -6.79
CA SER A 27 -26.94 6.95 -7.94
C SER A 27 -28.47 7.06 -7.84
N ARG A 28 -29.03 6.99 -6.63
CA ARG A 28 -30.49 6.97 -6.39
C ARG A 28 -31.21 8.19 -6.95
N ASP A 29 -30.51 9.32 -6.98
CA ASP A 29 -31.03 10.61 -7.44
C ASP A 29 -30.90 10.78 -8.97
N GLU A 30 -30.24 9.84 -9.66
CA GLU A 30 -29.93 9.92 -11.09
C GLU A 30 -30.16 8.59 -11.83
N LYS A 31 -31.34 8.01 -11.66
CA LYS A 31 -31.67 6.68 -12.22
C LYS A 31 -31.51 6.60 -13.75
N ASN A 32 -31.73 7.70 -14.46
CA ASN A 32 -31.70 7.78 -15.92
C ASN A 32 -30.27 7.66 -16.49
N GLU A 33 -29.26 7.97 -15.68
CA GLU A 33 -27.86 7.93 -16.09
C GLU A 33 -27.24 6.54 -15.97
N ARG A 34 -27.97 5.58 -15.37
CA ARG A 34 -27.48 4.22 -15.18
C ARG A 34 -27.39 3.48 -16.51
N LEU A 35 -26.26 2.83 -16.72
CA LEU A 35 -26.05 1.94 -17.85
C LEU A 35 -26.76 0.60 -17.61
N LEU A 36 -27.48 0.12 -18.63
CA LEU A 36 -28.00 -1.25 -18.63
C LEU A 36 -26.83 -2.21 -18.81
N LEU A 37 -26.79 -3.31 -18.05
CA LEU A 37 -25.66 -4.25 -18.11
C LEU A 37 -25.49 -4.88 -19.49
N SER A 38 -26.59 -5.02 -20.24
CA SER A 38 -26.57 -5.47 -21.64
C SER A 38 -25.86 -4.49 -22.59
N GLU A 39 -25.79 -3.21 -22.24
CA GLU A 39 -25.15 -2.13 -23.03
C GLU A 39 -23.67 -1.93 -22.68
N LEU A 40 -23.17 -2.58 -21.63
CA LEU A 40 -21.79 -2.44 -21.17
C LEU A 40 -20.74 -2.73 -22.26
N PRO A 41 -20.87 -3.79 -23.09
CA PRO A 41 -19.91 -4.04 -24.16
C PRO A 41 -19.88 -2.92 -25.22
N SER A 42 -21.03 -2.32 -25.53
CA SER A 42 -21.12 -1.17 -26.45
C SER A 42 -20.55 0.11 -25.84
N GLU A 43 -20.76 0.35 -24.55
CA GLU A 43 -20.21 1.50 -23.84
C GLU A 43 -18.66 1.42 -23.81
N ILE A 44 -18.10 0.26 -23.45
CA ILE A 44 -16.65 0.00 -23.44
C ILE A 44 -16.03 0.28 -24.81
N ARG A 45 -16.71 -0.13 -25.89
CA ARG A 45 -16.21 0.06 -27.25
C ARG A 45 -16.32 1.51 -27.70
N SER A 46 -17.46 2.16 -27.46
CA SER A 46 -17.76 3.51 -27.95
C SER A 46 -16.97 4.59 -27.21
N LYS A 47 -16.85 4.48 -25.88
CA LYS A 47 -16.04 5.39 -25.04
C LYS A 47 -14.56 5.01 -25.00
N GLY A 48 -14.20 3.88 -25.61
CA GLY A 48 -12.82 3.44 -25.74
C GLY A 48 -12.15 3.09 -24.42
N TYR A 49 -12.86 2.49 -23.45
CA TYR A 49 -12.29 2.07 -22.15
C TYR A 49 -11.23 0.95 -22.25
N LYS A 50 -10.87 0.51 -23.47
CA LYS A 50 -9.78 -0.45 -23.71
C LYS A 50 -8.46 0.01 -23.10
N TRP A 51 -8.19 1.32 -23.04
CA TRP A 51 -6.96 1.82 -22.43
C TRP A 51 -6.98 1.68 -20.90
N HIS A 52 -8.15 1.61 -20.24
CA HIS A 52 -8.22 1.27 -18.81
C HIS A 52 -7.69 -0.14 -18.58
N ILE A 53 -8.09 -1.11 -19.43
CA ILE A 53 -7.57 -2.48 -19.37
C ILE A 53 -6.04 -2.49 -19.56
N SER A 54 -5.52 -1.73 -20.53
CA SER A 54 -4.07 -1.57 -20.72
C SER A 54 -3.38 -0.95 -19.51
N LEU A 55 -4.04 0.01 -18.83
CA LEU A 55 -3.51 0.65 -17.63
C LEU A 55 -3.45 -0.33 -16.45
N TYR A 56 -4.48 -1.14 -16.23
CA TYR A 56 -4.47 -2.17 -15.20
C TYR A 56 -3.46 -3.28 -15.49
N LEU A 57 -3.29 -3.67 -16.76
CA LEU A 57 -2.24 -4.61 -17.15
C LEU A 57 -0.84 -4.01 -16.89
N LEU A 58 -0.63 -2.75 -17.27
CA LEU A 58 0.62 -2.04 -17.00
C LEU A 58 0.88 -1.93 -15.50
N MET A 59 -0.15 -1.64 -14.72
CA MET A 59 -0.08 -1.62 -13.26
C MET A 59 0.36 -2.98 -12.72
N TYR A 60 -0.27 -4.06 -13.15
CA TYR A 60 0.07 -5.41 -12.70
C TYR A 60 1.52 -5.77 -13.03
N LEU A 61 1.98 -5.48 -14.25
CA LEU A 61 3.36 -5.71 -14.65
C LEU A 61 4.35 -4.86 -13.85
N TYR A 62 3.98 -3.61 -13.57
CA TYR A 62 4.80 -2.70 -12.79
C TYR A 62 4.84 -3.13 -11.32
N LYS A 63 3.70 -3.54 -10.73
CA LYS A 63 3.67 -4.14 -9.38
C LYS A 63 4.54 -5.39 -9.30
N LEU A 64 4.41 -6.33 -10.24
CA LEU A 64 5.26 -7.53 -10.28
C LEU A 64 6.75 -7.16 -10.32
N LEU A 65 7.11 -6.14 -11.09
CA LEU A 65 8.48 -5.63 -11.11
C LEU A 65 8.89 -5.11 -9.73
N ILE A 66 8.05 -4.34 -9.05
CA ILE A 66 8.34 -3.81 -7.70
C ILE A 66 8.42 -4.92 -6.65
N ASP A 67 7.51 -5.90 -6.70
CA ASP A 67 7.50 -7.03 -5.76
C ASP A 67 8.83 -7.81 -5.84
N ILE A 68 9.40 -7.98 -7.04
CA ILE A 68 10.75 -8.58 -7.22
C ILE A 68 11.86 -7.73 -6.59
N HIS A 69 11.67 -6.42 -6.40
CA HIS A 69 12.69 -5.53 -5.82
C HIS A 69 12.51 -5.26 -4.33
N ASN A 70 11.31 -5.33 -3.76
CA ASN A 70 11.02 -4.89 -2.38
C ASN A 70 11.99 -5.52 -1.36
N GLU A 71 11.92 -6.83 -1.18
CA GLU A 71 12.74 -7.55 -0.20
C GLU A 71 14.26 -7.51 -0.51
N PRO A 72 14.73 -7.74 -1.76
CA PRO A 72 16.16 -7.63 -2.05
C PRO A 72 16.77 -6.25 -1.78
N ILE A 73 16.00 -5.18 -1.95
CA ILE A 73 16.48 -3.82 -1.67
C ILE A 73 16.48 -3.53 -0.17
N LYS A 74 15.50 -4.05 0.58
CA LYS A 74 15.42 -3.95 2.05
C LYS A 74 16.71 -4.37 2.73
N ALA A 75 17.31 -5.49 2.32
CA ALA A 75 18.58 -5.96 2.85
C ALA A 75 19.74 -4.94 2.74
N ARG A 76 19.67 -4.00 1.79
CA ARG A 76 20.70 -2.97 1.58
C ARG A 76 20.41 -1.65 2.27
N VAL A 77 19.14 -1.22 2.24
CA VAL A 77 18.74 0.10 2.75
C VAL A 77 18.28 0.05 4.21
N GLY A 78 17.96 -1.15 4.68
CA GLY A 78 17.40 -1.44 6.00
C GLY A 78 16.04 -0.77 6.22
N GLY A 79 15.74 -0.45 7.48
CA GLY A 79 14.42 0.02 7.90
C GLY A 79 14.45 1.29 8.74
N TYR A 80 13.43 2.13 8.58
CA TYR A 80 13.28 3.42 9.26
C TYR A 80 12.22 3.41 10.36
N THR A 81 11.69 2.23 10.72
CA THR A 81 10.67 2.06 11.77
C THR A 81 11.08 2.70 13.09
N HIS A 82 12.35 2.57 13.50
CA HIS A 82 12.88 3.19 14.71
C HIS A 82 12.75 4.74 14.70
N TRP A 83 12.90 5.40 13.55
CA TRP A 83 12.68 6.85 13.43
C TRP A 83 11.21 7.19 13.61
N ILE A 84 10.34 6.44 12.95
CA ILE A 84 8.89 6.65 13.03
C ILE A 84 8.39 6.44 14.46
N HIS A 85 8.81 5.35 15.10
CA HIS A 85 8.49 5.07 16.50
C HIS A 85 9.02 6.14 17.44
N SER A 86 10.22 6.69 17.21
CA SER A 86 10.75 7.79 18.04
C SER A 86 9.90 9.06 17.98
N LEU A 87 9.12 9.26 16.92
CA LEU A 87 8.22 10.39 16.72
C LEU A 87 6.81 10.14 17.29
N GLU A 88 6.26 8.96 17.05
CA GLU A 88 4.86 8.62 17.38
C GLU A 88 4.70 7.93 18.74
N GLY A 89 5.72 7.17 19.17
CA GLY A 89 5.69 6.31 20.34
C GLY A 89 4.62 5.22 20.23
N ASP A 90 4.05 4.85 21.37
CA ASP A 90 3.12 3.71 21.48
C ASP A 90 1.64 4.13 21.35
N PHE A 91 1.36 5.21 20.62
CA PHE A 91 0.01 5.75 20.47
C PHE A 91 -0.98 4.71 19.92
N SER A 92 -0.54 3.92 18.93
CA SER A 92 -1.35 2.86 18.33
C SER A 92 -1.74 1.77 19.34
N LEU A 93 -0.84 1.37 20.24
CA LEU A 93 -1.13 0.43 21.32
C LEU A 93 -2.20 0.97 22.27
N TRP A 94 -2.06 2.24 22.70
CA TRP A 94 -3.10 2.88 23.52
C TRP A 94 -4.47 2.86 22.85
N ALA A 95 -4.53 3.12 21.54
CA ALA A 95 -5.78 3.09 20.79
C ALA A 95 -6.35 1.66 20.69
N GLN A 96 -5.51 0.65 20.45
CA GLN A 96 -5.92 -0.75 20.41
C GLN A 96 -6.50 -1.19 21.76
N ASP A 97 -5.80 -0.93 22.86
CA ASP A 97 -6.23 -1.30 24.22
C ASP A 97 -7.54 -0.64 24.63
N LEU A 98 -7.71 0.65 24.31
CA LEU A 98 -8.91 1.40 24.70
C LEU A 98 -10.19 0.86 24.04
N PHE A 99 -10.09 0.39 22.80
CA PHE A 99 -11.25 -0.02 22.01
C PHE A 99 -11.37 -1.53 21.82
N ARG A 100 -10.50 -2.33 22.45
CA ARG A 100 -10.38 -3.77 22.23
C ARG A 100 -11.73 -4.49 22.33
N ASN A 101 -12.15 -5.09 21.23
CA ASN A 101 -13.40 -5.85 21.15
C ASN A 101 -13.40 -6.80 19.95
N ASP A 102 -13.73 -8.08 20.18
CA ASP A 102 -13.71 -9.12 19.15
C ASP A 102 -14.59 -8.80 17.93
N ILE A 103 -15.81 -8.29 18.15
CA ILE A 103 -16.72 -7.96 17.05
C ILE A 103 -16.18 -6.76 16.26
N LEU A 104 -15.60 -5.79 16.96
CA LEU A 104 -14.96 -4.65 16.31
C LEU A 104 -13.76 -5.11 15.47
N THR A 105 -12.93 -6.01 16.00
CA THR A 105 -11.81 -6.62 15.26
C THR A 105 -12.30 -7.29 13.99
N ASP A 106 -13.30 -8.19 14.06
CA ASP A 106 -13.83 -8.87 12.87
C ASP A 106 -14.35 -7.88 11.82
N VAL A 107 -15.10 -6.86 12.26
CA VAL A 107 -15.69 -5.85 11.38
C VAL A 107 -14.60 -4.99 10.73
N LEU A 108 -13.60 -4.56 11.49
CA LEU A 108 -12.52 -3.71 10.97
C LEU A 108 -11.53 -4.48 10.12
N SER A 109 -11.20 -5.73 10.45
CA SER A 109 -10.38 -6.61 9.62
C SER A 109 -11.05 -6.86 8.28
N PHE A 110 -12.36 -7.16 8.28
CA PHE A 110 -13.15 -7.25 7.06
C PHE A 110 -13.18 -5.92 6.31
N HIS A 111 -13.45 -4.81 6.98
CA HIS A 111 -13.51 -3.49 6.35
C HIS A 111 -12.16 -3.14 5.70
N TYR A 112 -11.07 -3.29 6.44
CA TYR A 112 -9.73 -2.93 6.03
C TYR A 112 -9.34 -3.63 4.74
N LEU A 113 -9.42 -4.97 4.72
CA LEU A 113 -9.03 -5.75 3.54
C LEU A 113 -10.05 -5.61 2.40
N PHE A 114 -11.33 -5.87 2.67
CA PHE A 114 -12.33 -6.04 1.62
C PHE A 114 -12.75 -4.72 1.02
N VAL A 115 -13.00 -3.69 1.85
CA VAL A 115 -13.49 -2.41 1.34
C VAL A 115 -12.39 -1.68 0.56
N TYR A 116 -11.13 -1.92 0.88
CA TYR A 116 -10.02 -1.27 0.19
C TYR A 116 -9.91 -1.79 -1.25
N LEU A 117 -9.85 -3.11 -1.40
CA LEU A 117 -9.89 -3.78 -2.70
C LEU A 117 -11.17 -3.43 -3.47
N PHE A 118 -12.30 -3.33 -2.75
CA PHE A 118 -13.56 -2.90 -3.34
C PHE A 118 -13.50 -1.47 -3.87
N ILE A 119 -12.96 -0.49 -3.14
CA ILE A 119 -12.87 0.91 -3.61
C ILE A 119 -12.03 1.01 -4.89
N ILE A 120 -10.89 0.32 -4.95
CA ILE A 120 -10.01 0.28 -6.12
C ILE A 120 -10.76 -0.20 -7.37
N TRP A 121 -11.56 -1.25 -7.23
CA TRP A 121 -12.42 -1.76 -8.30
C TRP A 121 -13.62 -0.85 -8.59
N PHE A 122 -14.35 -0.50 -7.54
CA PHE A 122 -15.69 0.04 -7.62
C PHE A 122 -15.71 1.47 -8.15
N VAL A 123 -14.77 2.33 -7.77
CA VAL A 123 -14.79 3.74 -8.17
C VAL A 123 -14.74 3.92 -9.71
N PRO A 124 -13.75 3.37 -10.44
CA PRO A 124 -13.72 3.51 -11.89
C PRO A 124 -14.90 2.79 -12.58
N ILE A 125 -15.29 1.61 -12.08
CA ILE A 125 -16.43 0.87 -12.61
C ILE A 125 -17.75 1.61 -12.38
N TYR A 126 -17.93 2.26 -11.23
CA TYR A 126 -19.10 3.07 -10.92
C TYR A 126 -19.29 4.14 -11.99
N PHE A 127 -18.25 4.91 -12.31
CA PHE A 127 -18.33 5.95 -13.33
C PHE A 127 -18.68 5.43 -14.72
N ILE A 128 -18.12 4.28 -15.10
CA ILE A 128 -18.52 3.58 -16.34
C ILE A 128 -20.01 3.24 -16.30
N LEU A 129 -20.48 2.69 -15.18
CA LEU A 129 -21.87 2.26 -15.00
C LEU A 129 -22.87 3.42 -14.86
N VAL A 130 -22.41 4.65 -14.63
CA VAL A 130 -23.23 5.88 -14.63
C VAL A 130 -22.90 6.82 -15.79
N LYS A 131 -22.21 6.31 -16.82
CA LYS A 131 -21.91 7.01 -18.08
C LYS A 131 -21.07 8.29 -17.94
N ASP A 132 -20.25 8.39 -16.89
CA ASP A 132 -19.29 9.49 -16.71
C ASP A 132 -17.89 9.08 -17.17
N GLN A 133 -17.61 9.31 -18.44
CA GLN A 133 -16.34 8.94 -19.05
C GLN A 133 -15.15 9.71 -18.46
N VAL A 134 -15.31 11.00 -18.16
CA VAL A 134 -14.20 11.85 -17.72
C VAL A 134 -13.74 11.42 -16.34
N MET A 135 -14.68 11.15 -15.43
CA MET A 135 -14.34 10.69 -14.10
C MET A 135 -13.89 9.23 -14.07
N ALA A 136 -14.43 8.35 -14.94
CA ALA A 136 -13.92 6.99 -15.10
C ALA A 136 -12.43 7.00 -15.49
N ASP A 137 -12.06 7.86 -16.43
CA ASP A 137 -10.67 8.03 -16.87
C ASP A 137 -9.76 8.56 -15.76
N LYS A 138 -10.21 9.60 -15.04
CA LYS A 138 -9.45 10.21 -13.94
C LYS A 138 -9.26 9.20 -12.80
N ALA A 139 -10.29 8.41 -12.45
CA ALA A 139 -10.21 7.38 -11.43
C ALA A 139 -9.23 6.25 -11.80
N ALA A 140 -9.29 5.74 -13.04
CA ALA A 140 -8.35 4.72 -13.51
C ALA A 140 -6.89 5.23 -13.46
N LEU A 141 -6.64 6.46 -13.94
CA LEU A 141 -5.31 7.08 -13.88
C LEU A 141 -4.82 7.30 -12.46
N ASN A 142 -5.70 7.72 -11.54
CA ASN A 142 -5.35 7.94 -10.14
C ASN A 142 -4.76 6.68 -9.52
N TYR A 143 -5.37 5.53 -9.79
CA TYR A 143 -4.88 4.25 -9.28
C TYR A 143 -3.44 3.97 -9.75
N PHE A 144 -3.19 4.01 -11.06
CA PHE A 144 -1.86 3.76 -11.61
C PHE A 144 -0.81 4.77 -11.14
N VAL A 145 -1.13 6.07 -11.22
CA VAL A 145 -0.17 7.13 -10.95
C VAL A 145 0.21 7.19 -9.48
N VAL A 146 -0.72 6.97 -8.54
CA VAL A 146 -0.36 7.02 -7.12
C VAL A 146 0.59 5.89 -6.72
N TYR A 147 0.43 4.70 -7.31
CA TYR A 147 1.36 3.59 -7.05
C TYR A 147 2.75 3.91 -7.60
N VAL A 148 2.83 4.43 -8.85
CA VAL A 148 4.09 4.93 -9.41
C VAL A 148 4.75 5.96 -8.49
N LEU A 149 3.97 6.86 -7.89
CA LEU A 149 4.48 7.86 -6.96
C LEU A 149 4.97 7.29 -5.63
N ALA A 150 4.40 6.15 -5.18
CA ALA A 150 4.77 5.49 -3.92
C ALA A 150 6.06 4.66 -4.02
N VAL A 151 6.37 4.12 -5.20
CA VAL A 151 7.53 3.22 -5.41
C VAL A 151 8.85 3.69 -4.79
N PRO A 152 9.30 4.94 -4.93
CA PRO A 152 10.58 5.34 -4.35
C PRO A 152 10.59 5.28 -2.82
N LEU A 153 9.44 5.45 -2.17
CA LEU A 153 9.34 5.34 -0.72
C LEU A 153 9.24 3.87 -0.30
N TYR A 154 8.45 3.06 -1.01
CA TYR A 154 8.35 1.61 -0.78
C TYR A 154 9.67 0.86 -0.97
N LEU A 155 10.52 1.29 -1.90
CA LEU A 155 11.81 0.61 -2.11
C LEU A 155 12.92 1.11 -1.18
N PHE A 156 12.88 2.37 -0.73
CA PHE A 156 14.04 3.01 -0.09
C PHE A 156 13.77 3.57 1.31
N PHE A 157 12.53 3.48 1.79
CA PHE A 157 12.12 3.97 3.10
C PHE A 157 11.15 2.96 3.75
N ASN A 158 11.67 1.74 4.01
CA ASN A 158 10.89 0.65 4.59
C ASN A 158 10.50 0.98 6.03
N VAL A 159 9.23 0.77 6.35
CA VAL A 159 8.67 1.02 7.68
C VAL A 159 7.72 -0.13 8.00
N GLU A 160 8.15 -0.93 8.96
CA GLU A 160 7.39 -2.06 9.49
C GLU A 160 6.08 -1.59 10.12
N VAL A 161 5.07 -2.47 10.10
CA VAL A 161 3.78 -2.20 10.75
C VAL A 161 3.94 -2.02 12.27
N THR A 162 3.00 -1.29 12.88
CA THR A 162 3.04 -0.96 14.31
C THR A 162 3.07 -2.19 15.22
N SER A 163 2.33 -3.24 14.86
CA SER A 163 2.30 -4.51 15.62
C SER A 163 3.61 -5.31 15.56
N SER A 164 4.52 -5.03 14.64
CA SER A 164 5.84 -5.66 14.57
C SER A 164 6.90 -4.94 15.43
N PHE A 165 6.61 -3.72 15.90
CA PHE A 165 7.60 -2.83 16.51
C PHE A 165 7.20 -2.20 17.85
N ILE A 166 5.92 -2.28 18.23
CA ILE A 166 5.44 -1.79 19.52
C ILE A 166 5.22 -3.00 20.44
N PRO A 167 6.09 -3.22 21.46
CA PRO A 167 5.91 -4.28 22.44
C PRO A 167 4.53 -4.23 23.13
N GLY A 168 3.86 -5.37 23.21
CA GLY A 168 2.51 -5.55 23.75
C GLY A 168 1.37 -5.27 22.78
N MET A 169 1.66 -4.86 21.53
CA MET A 169 0.64 -4.61 20.51
C MET A 169 0.35 -5.87 19.71
N ASP A 170 -0.92 -6.27 19.65
CA ASP A 170 -1.31 -7.44 18.88
C ASP A 170 -1.47 -7.11 17.40
N ALA A 171 -0.97 -8.01 16.54
CA ALA A 171 -1.21 -7.99 15.10
C ALA A 171 -2.59 -8.58 14.77
N LEU A 172 -3.67 -7.90 15.20
CA LEU A 172 -5.05 -8.40 15.15
C LEU A 172 -5.53 -8.85 13.76
N LEU A 173 -4.98 -8.25 12.70
CA LEU A 173 -5.28 -8.61 11.32
C LEU A 173 -4.31 -9.65 10.76
N TYR A 174 -3.01 -9.49 11.02
CA TYR A 174 -1.97 -10.31 10.41
C TYR A 174 -1.84 -11.69 11.06
N HIS A 175 -2.02 -11.79 12.37
CA HIS A 175 -2.00 -13.04 13.13
C HIS A 175 -3.42 -13.59 13.30
N ASP A 176 -4.15 -13.70 12.19
CA ASP A 176 -5.44 -14.36 12.13
C ASP A 176 -5.40 -15.41 11.03
N SER A 177 -5.76 -16.66 11.35
CA SER A 177 -5.68 -17.79 10.43
C SER A 177 -6.31 -17.57 9.06
N TRP A 178 -7.39 -16.78 8.97
CA TRP A 178 -8.07 -16.53 7.70
C TRP A 178 -7.34 -15.49 6.85
N TYR A 179 -6.63 -14.55 7.48
CA TYR A 179 -5.98 -13.43 6.81
C TYR A 179 -4.48 -13.66 6.58
N LEU A 180 -3.81 -14.44 7.45
CA LEU A 180 -2.37 -14.69 7.38
C LEU A 180 -1.93 -15.24 6.01
N GLU A 181 -2.67 -16.21 5.47
CA GLU A 181 -2.38 -16.75 4.13
C GLU A 181 -2.50 -15.67 3.04
N PHE A 182 -3.46 -14.75 3.15
CA PHE A 182 -3.60 -13.68 2.18
C PHE A 182 -2.41 -12.72 2.24
N PHE A 183 -2.02 -12.27 3.44
CA PHE A 183 -0.96 -11.28 3.59
C PHE A 183 0.42 -11.83 3.25
N THR A 184 0.78 -13.00 3.77
CA THR A 184 2.05 -13.68 3.46
C THR A 184 2.25 -14.01 1.96
N ASN A 185 1.18 -13.93 1.15
CA ASN A 185 1.25 -14.11 -0.31
C ASN A 185 1.24 -12.80 -1.11
N ASN A 186 0.85 -11.67 -0.51
CA ASN A 186 0.52 -10.45 -1.26
C ASN A 186 1.09 -9.15 -0.68
N ASP A 187 1.59 -9.17 0.55
CA ASP A 187 2.01 -7.99 1.30
C ASP A 187 3.32 -8.30 2.06
N PRO A 188 4.39 -7.53 1.83
CA PRO A 188 5.66 -7.70 2.55
C PRO A 188 5.61 -7.14 3.99
N LEU A 189 4.49 -6.54 4.43
CA LEU A 189 4.26 -6.05 5.80
C LEU A 189 5.15 -4.86 6.25
N ASP A 190 5.95 -4.30 5.34
CA ASP A 190 6.89 -3.20 5.61
C ASP A 190 6.72 -1.98 4.68
N ASN A 191 5.67 -2.00 3.84
CA ASN A 191 5.28 -0.93 2.94
C ASN A 191 4.28 0.05 3.59
N GLY A 192 4.48 0.34 4.88
CA GLY A 192 3.62 1.24 5.64
C GLY A 192 3.65 2.69 5.15
N PHE A 193 4.82 3.16 4.71
CA PHE A 193 5.11 4.56 4.40
C PHE A 193 5.36 4.77 2.88
N PRO A 194 4.47 5.45 2.13
CA PRO A 194 3.24 6.12 2.54
C PRO A 194 2.02 5.20 2.59
N SER A 195 1.03 5.57 3.41
CA SER A 195 -0.23 4.82 3.47
C SER A 195 -1.10 5.06 2.22
N LEU A 196 -1.10 4.10 1.29
CA LEU A 196 -1.99 4.14 0.11
C LEU A 196 -3.46 3.85 0.44
N HIS A 197 -3.74 3.16 1.56
CA HIS A 197 -5.10 3.04 2.12
C HIS A 197 -5.75 4.41 2.35
N PHE A 198 -4.93 5.44 2.63
CA PHE A 198 -5.35 6.84 2.66
C PHE A 198 -5.15 7.56 1.34
N GLY A 199 -3.97 7.45 0.74
CA GLY A 199 -3.58 8.23 -0.44
C GLY A 199 -4.52 8.03 -1.63
N LEU A 200 -4.95 6.79 -1.89
CA LEU A 200 -5.87 6.47 -2.99
C LEU A 200 -7.24 7.15 -2.85
N PRO A 201 -8.03 6.90 -1.78
CA PRO A 201 -9.34 7.52 -1.64
C PRO A 201 -9.27 9.05 -1.46
N ILE A 202 -8.27 9.57 -0.76
CA ILE A 202 -8.06 11.02 -0.66
C ILE A 202 -7.77 11.62 -2.05
N GLY A 203 -6.95 10.97 -2.88
CA GLY A 203 -6.66 11.41 -4.24
C GLY A 203 -7.93 11.51 -5.08
N PHE A 204 -8.83 10.53 -4.95
CA PHE A 204 -10.14 10.57 -5.57
C PHE A 204 -11.02 11.71 -5.06
N LEU A 205 -11.06 11.94 -3.74
CA LEU A 205 -11.80 13.06 -3.17
C LEU A 205 -11.27 14.38 -3.74
N ILE A 206 -9.96 14.59 -3.80
CA ILE A 206 -9.34 15.79 -4.38
C ILE A 206 -9.71 15.92 -5.86
N LEU A 207 -9.70 14.83 -6.63
CA LEU A 207 -10.13 14.83 -8.04
C LEU A 207 -11.55 15.36 -8.23
N ASN A 208 -12.48 14.95 -7.37
CA ASN A 208 -13.86 15.47 -7.41
C ASN A 208 -13.88 16.99 -7.15
N ARG A 209 -13.10 17.49 -6.19
CA ARG A 209 -13.05 18.95 -5.90
C ARG A 209 -12.45 19.72 -7.07
N LEU A 210 -11.35 19.23 -7.66
CA LEU A 210 -10.74 19.83 -8.84
C LEU A 210 -11.71 19.85 -10.02
N HIS A 211 -12.43 18.74 -10.26
CA HIS A 211 -13.43 18.66 -11.33
C HIS A 211 -14.61 19.61 -11.09
N CYS A 212 -15.16 19.65 -9.88
CA CYS A 212 -16.25 20.57 -9.54
C CYS A 212 -15.84 22.03 -9.70
N ARG A 213 -14.60 22.37 -9.32
CA ARG A 213 -14.03 23.71 -9.48
C ARG A 213 -14.01 24.14 -10.95
N ASP A 214 -13.59 23.25 -11.86
CA ASP A 214 -13.59 23.53 -13.30
C ASP A 214 -14.99 23.73 -13.87
N LEU A 215 -15.98 23.01 -13.33
CA LEU A 215 -17.39 23.17 -13.69
C LEU A 215 -18.04 24.40 -13.06
N GLY A 216 -17.37 25.08 -12.12
CA GLY A 216 -17.92 26.23 -11.38
C GLY A 216 -19.05 25.87 -10.41
N ILE A 217 -19.16 24.59 -10.00
CA ILE A 217 -20.21 24.11 -9.10
C ILE A 217 -19.64 23.77 -7.72
N PRO A 218 -20.40 23.97 -6.63
CA PRO A 218 -19.98 23.53 -5.32
C PRO A 218 -20.17 22.00 -5.18
N ILE A 219 -19.37 21.36 -4.33
CA ILE A 219 -19.41 19.90 -4.12
C ILE A 219 -20.79 19.37 -3.68
N ARG A 220 -21.62 20.22 -3.05
CA ARG A 220 -23.00 19.88 -2.64
C ARG A 220 -23.95 19.64 -3.82
N GLU A 221 -23.64 20.23 -4.98
CA GLU A 221 -24.35 20.11 -6.25
C GLU A 221 -23.65 19.11 -7.18
N TRP A 222 -22.58 18.47 -6.70
CA TRP A 222 -21.88 17.47 -7.48
C TRP A 222 -22.77 16.26 -7.70
N ARG A 223 -22.86 15.89 -8.98
CA ARG A 223 -23.59 14.72 -9.46
C ARG A 223 -23.25 13.42 -8.70
N HIS A 224 -21.98 13.23 -8.32
CA HIS A 224 -21.53 12.02 -7.61
C HIS A 224 -21.29 12.24 -6.12
N ARG A 225 -22.05 13.15 -5.50
CA ARG A 225 -21.90 13.51 -4.08
C ARG A 225 -22.07 12.31 -3.15
N GLU A 226 -22.97 11.39 -3.44
CA GLU A 226 -23.21 10.20 -2.62
C GLU A 226 -21.98 9.28 -2.60
N LEU A 227 -21.35 9.07 -3.77
CA LEU A 227 -20.08 8.36 -3.86
C LEU A 227 -18.97 9.09 -3.09
N ASP A 228 -18.93 10.41 -3.23
CA ASP A 228 -17.95 11.25 -2.53
C ASP A 228 -18.05 11.11 -1.00
N MET A 229 -19.27 11.19 -0.46
CA MET A 229 -19.54 10.99 0.96
C MET A 229 -19.27 9.56 1.41
N PHE A 230 -19.58 8.57 0.57
CA PHE A 230 -19.26 7.16 0.85
C PHE A 230 -17.76 6.97 1.01
N ILE A 231 -16.94 7.56 0.13
CA ILE A 231 -15.48 7.44 0.21
C ILE A 231 -14.94 8.21 1.42
N LEU A 232 -15.45 9.40 1.69
CA LEU A 232 -15.07 10.17 2.89
C LEU A 232 -15.36 9.40 4.19
N ALA A 233 -16.52 8.74 4.28
CA ALA A 233 -16.85 7.90 5.42
C ALA A 233 -15.88 6.71 5.56
N ASN A 234 -15.51 6.06 4.45
CA ASN A 234 -14.54 4.97 4.49
C ASN A 234 -13.14 5.44 4.89
N VAL A 235 -12.69 6.62 4.43
CA VAL A 235 -11.44 7.24 4.90
C VAL A 235 -11.44 7.42 6.42
N ALA A 236 -12.56 7.89 6.99
CA ALA A 236 -12.68 8.03 8.44
C ALA A 236 -12.63 6.68 9.17
N ILE A 237 -13.21 5.63 8.58
CA ILE A 237 -13.13 4.27 9.14
C ILE A 237 -11.68 3.76 9.04
N TYR A 238 -11.01 3.91 7.89
CA TYR A 238 -9.61 3.54 7.75
C TYR A 238 -8.72 4.22 8.76
N PHE A 239 -8.94 5.52 9.04
CA PHE A 239 -8.17 6.24 10.05
C PHE A 239 -8.12 5.50 11.38
N PHE A 240 -9.27 4.96 11.78
CA PHE A 240 -9.41 4.22 13.01
C PHE A 240 -8.89 2.77 12.86
N SER A 241 -9.27 2.08 11.79
CA SER A 241 -8.90 0.68 11.54
C SER A 241 -7.39 0.48 11.55
N ILE A 242 -6.62 1.36 10.88
CA ILE A 242 -5.18 1.15 10.74
C ILE A 242 -4.43 1.24 12.08
N GLN A 243 -4.95 2.04 13.01
CA GLN A 243 -4.41 2.22 14.34
C GLN A 243 -4.82 1.06 15.25
N TYR A 244 -6.12 0.73 15.24
CA TYR A 244 -6.67 -0.35 16.06
C TYR A 244 -6.10 -1.73 15.68
N LEU A 245 -5.95 -2.02 14.38
CA LEU A 245 -5.48 -3.31 13.89
C LEU A 245 -3.95 -3.50 13.94
N GLY A 246 -3.19 -2.46 14.27
CA GLY A 246 -1.72 -2.53 14.32
C GLY A 246 -1.03 -2.58 12.96
N VAL A 247 -1.56 -1.83 11.97
CA VAL A 247 -1.15 -1.95 10.57
C VAL A 247 -0.36 -0.75 10.04
N HIS A 248 -0.64 0.47 10.49
CA HIS A 248 0.09 1.66 10.04
C HIS A 248 0.37 2.62 11.20
N TRP A 249 1.36 3.47 11.00
CA TRP A 249 1.61 4.65 11.83
C TRP A 249 0.74 5.83 11.36
N VAL A 250 0.38 6.73 12.28
CA VAL A 250 -0.32 7.99 11.93
C VAL A 250 0.56 8.83 11.00
N THR A 251 1.87 8.84 11.22
CA THR A 251 2.83 9.59 10.40
C THR A 251 2.77 9.23 8.92
N ASP A 252 2.45 7.98 8.58
CA ASP A 252 2.40 7.47 7.20
C ASP A 252 1.28 8.09 6.37
N ILE A 253 0.28 8.69 7.04
CA ILE A 253 -0.84 9.39 6.40
C ILE A 253 -0.35 10.67 5.71
N ILE A 254 0.60 11.39 6.32
CA ILE A 254 1.11 12.67 5.80
C ILE A 254 1.68 12.53 4.39
N PRO A 255 2.69 11.67 4.14
CA PRO A 255 3.18 11.45 2.78
C PRO A 255 2.09 10.87 1.89
N GLY A 256 1.18 10.02 2.40
CA GLY A 256 0.02 9.52 1.66
C GLY A 256 -0.86 10.65 1.09
N VAL A 257 -1.17 11.67 1.90
CA VAL A 257 -1.93 12.85 1.46
C VAL A 257 -1.12 13.72 0.48
N ILE A 258 0.19 13.88 0.69
CA ILE A 258 1.05 14.60 -0.25
C ILE A 258 1.02 13.92 -1.63
N LEU A 259 1.19 12.60 -1.67
CA LEU A 259 1.09 11.81 -2.90
C LEU A 259 -0.29 11.92 -3.53
N ALA A 260 -1.35 11.91 -2.73
CA ALA A 260 -2.72 12.09 -3.20
C ALA A 260 -2.92 13.43 -3.92
N VAL A 261 -2.39 14.53 -3.37
CA VAL A 261 -2.44 15.87 -3.99
C VAL A 261 -1.67 15.88 -5.32
N ILE A 262 -0.46 15.34 -5.34
CA ILE A 262 0.38 15.27 -6.55
C ILE A 262 -0.33 14.43 -7.63
N CYS A 263 -0.79 13.24 -7.26
CA CYS A 263 -1.50 12.32 -8.14
C CYS A 263 -2.76 12.95 -8.73
N ALA A 264 -3.65 13.47 -7.87
CA ALA A 264 -4.90 14.08 -8.30
C ALA A 264 -4.65 15.26 -9.24
N THR A 265 -3.68 16.12 -8.92
CA THR A 265 -3.31 17.26 -9.77
C THR A 265 -2.78 16.78 -11.12
N PHE A 266 -1.90 15.79 -11.13
CA PHE A 266 -1.39 15.21 -12.38
C PHE A 266 -2.51 14.61 -13.22
N CYS A 267 -3.28 13.68 -12.66
CA CYS A 267 -4.36 12.98 -13.35
C CYS A 267 -5.42 13.95 -13.90
N HIS A 268 -5.78 14.98 -13.12
CA HIS A 268 -6.73 15.99 -13.55
C HIS A 268 -6.25 16.77 -14.79
N ASN A 269 -4.96 17.11 -14.87
CA ASN A 269 -4.37 17.85 -15.98
C ASN A 269 -3.97 16.97 -17.18
N TRP A 270 -3.61 15.71 -16.94
CA TRP A 270 -3.14 14.79 -17.99
C TRP A 270 -4.25 14.01 -18.66
N GLN A 271 -5.34 13.71 -17.95
CA GLN A 271 -6.46 12.93 -18.52
C GLN A 271 -7.01 13.53 -19.82
N PRO A 272 -7.25 14.86 -19.94
CA PRO A 272 -7.73 15.44 -21.20
C PRO A 272 -6.72 15.28 -22.35
N LYS A 273 -5.42 15.45 -22.08
CA LYS A 273 -4.34 15.30 -23.08
C LYS A 273 -4.25 13.88 -23.60
N LEU A 274 -4.36 12.89 -22.71
CA LEU A 274 -4.38 11.48 -23.07
C LEU A 274 -5.55 11.14 -23.98
N ARG A 275 -6.73 11.74 -23.71
CA ARG A 275 -7.91 11.54 -24.53
C ARG A 275 -7.85 12.25 -25.89
N SER A 276 -7.23 13.42 -25.98
CA SER A 276 -7.03 14.10 -27.25
C SER A 276 -5.92 13.49 -28.12
N ARG A 277 -5.12 12.54 -27.61
CA ARG A 277 -3.98 11.94 -28.32
C ARG A 277 -4.29 11.41 -29.73
N PRO A 278 -5.40 10.68 -29.99
CA PRO A 278 -5.67 10.16 -31.33
C PRO A 278 -5.77 11.27 -32.39
N GLU A 279 -6.19 12.48 -31.99
CA GLU A 279 -6.34 13.65 -32.87
C GLU A 279 -5.11 14.56 -32.83
N GLY A 280 -4.55 14.83 -31.65
CA GLY A 280 -3.41 15.73 -31.43
C GLY A 280 -2.03 15.08 -31.57
N GLY A 281 -1.97 13.76 -31.77
CA GLY A 281 -0.74 12.97 -31.83
C GLY A 281 0.06 12.94 -30.52
N TRP A 282 1.19 12.22 -30.52
CA TRP A 282 2.04 12.05 -29.32
C TRP A 282 2.62 13.37 -28.78
N ARG A 283 2.80 14.37 -29.64
CA ARG A 283 3.31 15.69 -29.22
C ARG A 283 2.34 16.45 -28.31
N SER A 284 1.05 16.15 -28.37
CA SER A 284 0.03 16.79 -27.51
C SER A 284 0.10 16.38 -26.03
N ILE A 285 0.69 15.21 -25.74
CA ILE A 285 0.86 14.72 -24.36
C ILE A 285 2.16 15.23 -23.76
N LEU A 286 3.19 15.46 -24.59
CA LEU A 286 4.51 15.82 -24.10
C LEU A 286 4.48 17.19 -23.40
N PRO A 287 5.16 17.31 -22.24
CA PRO A 287 5.31 18.61 -21.59
C PRO A 287 6.11 19.57 -22.49
N SER A 288 5.93 20.87 -22.27
CA SER A 288 6.75 21.89 -22.90
C SER A 288 8.23 21.71 -22.52
N ARG A 289 9.16 22.23 -23.33
CA ARG A 289 10.60 22.12 -23.03
C ARG A 289 10.95 22.65 -21.64
N LYS A 290 10.34 23.76 -21.21
CA LYS A 290 10.56 24.35 -19.89
C LYS A 290 10.06 23.42 -18.77
N GLU A 291 8.85 22.89 -18.89
CA GLU A 291 8.29 21.92 -17.92
C GLU A 291 9.16 20.67 -17.83
N ALA A 292 9.57 20.10 -18.99
CA ALA A 292 10.42 18.93 -19.06
C ALA A 292 11.79 19.16 -18.40
N SER A 293 12.42 20.31 -18.66
CA SER A 293 13.72 20.65 -18.04
C SER A 293 13.63 20.77 -16.52
N ILE A 294 12.58 21.42 -16.00
CA ILE A 294 12.40 21.55 -14.54
C ILE A 294 12.11 20.18 -13.92
N ALA A 295 11.23 19.39 -14.54
CA ALA A 295 10.94 18.03 -14.07
C ALA A 295 12.20 17.15 -14.08
N MET A 296 13.05 17.24 -15.10
CA MET A 296 14.32 16.52 -15.16
C MET A 296 15.30 16.95 -14.08
N VAL A 297 15.43 18.26 -13.81
CA VAL A 297 16.26 18.77 -12.71
C VAL A 297 15.75 18.24 -11.37
N PHE A 298 14.44 18.27 -11.16
CA PHE A 298 13.83 17.71 -9.95
C PHE A 298 14.10 16.21 -9.81
N THR A 299 13.95 15.43 -10.90
CA THR A 299 14.31 14.01 -10.93
C THR A 299 15.76 13.79 -10.52
N ILE A 300 16.72 14.55 -11.08
CA ILE A 300 18.13 14.40 -10.72
C ILE A 300 18.36 14.69 -9.24
N ILE A 301 17.76 15.76 -8.70
CA ILE A 301 17.90 16.11 -7.27
C ILE A 301 17.33 15.00 -6.38
N CYS A 302 16.12 14.52 -6.65
CA CYS A 302 15.51 13.45 -5.87
C CYS A 302 16.29 12.14 -5.97
N THR A 303 16.78 11.77 -7.15
CA THR A 303 17.65 10.61 -7.32
C THR A 303 18.95 10.76 -6.54
N SER A 304 19.57 11.94 -6.51
CA SER A 304 20.77 12.18 -5.70
C SER A 304 20.50 12.06 -4.20
N VAL A 305 19.37 12.59 -3.71
CA VAL A 305 18.96 12.42 -2.31
C VAL A 305 18.72 10.94 -1.99
N MET A 306 18.02 10.22 -2.86
CA MET A 306 17.75 8.78 -2.70
C MET A 306 19.04 7.96 -2.66
N VAL A 307 20.02 8.26 -3.53
CA VAL A 307 21.35 7.63 -3.49
C VAL A 307 22.08 7.95 -2.18
N SER A 308 21.96 9.17 -1.66
CA SER A 308 22.52 9.51 -0.35
C SER A 308 21.88 8.69 0.78
N VAL A 309 20.56 8.46 0.74
CA VAL A 309 19.85 7.61 1.70
C VAL A 309 20.30 6.15 1.62
N ILE A 310 20.56 5.64 0.42
CA ILE A 310 21.08 4.27 0.23
C ILE A 310 22.50 4.12 0.83
N VAL A 311 23.35 5.14 0.70
CA VAL A 311 24.76 5.07 1.09
C VAL A 311 24.97 5.38 2.57
N ASP A 312 24.31 6.43 3.09
CA ASP A 312 24.56 7.00 4.42
C ASP A 312 23.28 7.03 5.29
N GLY A 313 22.21 6.35 4.90
CA GLY A 313 20.96 6.33 5.65
C GLY A 313 21.04 5.50 6.92
N SER A 314 20.44 5.98 8.01
CA SER A 314 20.42 5.27 9.30
C SER A 314 19.67 3.94 9.28
N GLY A 315 18.88 3.67 8.24
CA GLY A 315 18.15 2.40 8.12
C GLY A 315 19.07 1.19 8.01
N SER A 316 20.25 1.36 7.39
CA SER A 316 21.22 0.28 7.18
C SER A 316 22.13 0.02 8.38
N GLU A 317 22.06 0.83 9.45
CA GLU A 317 22.83 0.60 10.67
C GLU A 317 22.45 -0.73 11.33
N GLU A 318 23.44 -1.61 11.54
CA GLU A 318 23.25 -3.00 11.99
C GLU A 318 22.64 -3.12 13.39
N ASP A 319 22.88 -2.13 14.25
CA ASP A 319 22.38 -2.13 15.64
C ASP A 319 20.90 -1.75 15.75
N ASN A 320 20.28 -1.24 14.68
CA ASN A 320 18.87 -0.87 14.70
C ASN A 320 17.98 -2.11 14.53
N PRO A 321 17.00 -2.36 15.44
CA PRO A 321 16.04 -3.43 15.26
C PRO A 321 15.03 -3.09 14.15
N ASN A 322 14.52 -4.12 13.49
CA ASN A 322 13.30 -4.02 12.67
C ASN A 322 12.09 -4.69 13.33
N PHE A 323 12.30 -5.57 14.32
CA PHE A 323 11.24 -6.11 15.16
C PHE A 323 11.50 -5.84 16.63
N ARG A 324 10.44 -5.45 17.35
CA ARG A 324 10.44 -5.29 18.80
C ARG A 324 9.18 -5.89 19.37
N PHE A 325 9.32 -6.70 20.41
CA PHE A 325 8.21 -7.45 20.98
C PHE A 325 8.37 -7.62 22.50
N GLY A 326 7.23 -7.69 23.20
CA GLY A 326 7.13 -7.82 24.64
C GLY A 326 6.92 -9.25 25.10
N GLN A 327 6.53 -9.40 26.37
CA GLN A 327 6.25 -10.70 26.96
C GLN A 327 4.93 -11.28 26.43
N GLY A 328 5.00 -12.47 25.84
CA GLY A 328 3.85 -13.17 25.26
C GLY A 328 3.63 -12.88 23.78
N ASP A 329 4.27 -11.83 23.25
CA ASP A 329 4.22 -11.49 21.84
C ASP A 329 5.08 -12.45 21.00
N VAL A 330 4.67 -12.63 19.74
CA VAL A 330 5.44 -13.36 18.74
C VAL A 330 5.56 -12.47 17.51
N ALA A 331 6.78 -12.05 17.17
CA ALA A 331 7.05 -11.40 15.90
C ALA A 331 7.06 -12.44 14.78
N ILE A 332 6.45 -12.09 13.64
CA ILE A 332 6.37 -12.95 12.45
C ILE A 332 6.84 -12.15 11.25
N ASP A 333 7.86 -12.65 10.56
CA ASP A 333 8.36 -12.12 9.29
C ASP A 333 8.23 -13.18 8.18
N THR A 334 8.07 -12.76 6.93
CA THR A 334 7.80 -13.66 5.80
C THR A 334 9.02 -13.81 4.91
N VAL A 335 9.47 -15.05 4.69
CA VAL A 335 10.51 -15.34 3.69
C VAL A 335 9.85 -15.46 2.32
N GLU A 336 9.92 -14.39 1.52
CA GLU A 336 9.33 -14.38 0.18
C GLU A 336 10.03 -15.35 -0.79
N VAL A 337 9.27 -15.91 -1.73
CA VAL A 337 9.79 -16.83 -2.74
C VAL A 337 10.24 -16.06 -4.00
N HIS A 338 11.53 -15.72 -4.07
CA HIS A 338 12.12 -15.04 -5.26
C HIS A 338 12.78 -16.00 -6.24
N SER A 339 13.33 -17.13 -5.76
CA SER A 339 14.03 -18.10 -6.60
C SER A 339 13.76 -19.53 -6.14
N LEU A 340 13.53 -20.43 -7.10
CA LEU A 340 13.42 -21.87 -6.85
C LEU A 340 14.77 -22.60 -6.96
N SER A 341 15.84 -21.88 -7.29
CA SER A 341 17.16 -22.45 -7.54
C SER A 341 18.23 -21.96 -6.58
N HIS A 342 17.98 -20.84 -5.89
CA HIS A 342 18.91 -20.27 -4.93
C HIS A 342 18.18 -20.13 -3.59
N PRO A 343 18.77 -20.58 -2.47
CA PRO A 343 18.20 -20.37 -1.16
C PRO A 343 18.23 -18.89 -0.80
N VAL A 344 17.32 -18.48 0.09
CA VAL A 344 17.36 -17.19 0.77
C VAL A 344 18.24 -17.34 2.01
N ILE A 345 19.22 -16.46 2.17
CA ILE A 345 20.05 -16.43 3.38
C ILE A 345 19.33 -15.56 4.40
N VAL A 346 18.87 -16.17 5.49
CA VAL A 346 18.20 -15.48 6.60
C VAL A 346 19.21 -15.29 7.71
N GLU A 347 19.41 -14.03 8.09
CA GLU A 347 20.24 -13.61 9.23
C GLU A 347 19.36 -12.98 10.28
N VAL A 348 19.38 -13.52 11.50
CA VAL A 348 18.66 -12.98 12.65
C VAL A 348 19.67 -12.58 13.71
N ASN A 349 19.72 -11.28 14.01
CA ASN A 349 20.64 -10.69 14.97
C ASN A 349 19.86 -10.22 16.19
N ASN A 350 20.24 -10.69 17.38
CA ASN A 350 19.71 -10.14 18.63
C ASN A 350 20.46 -8.86 18.97
N VAL A 351 19.84 -7.72 18.69
CA VAL A 351 20.41 -6.39 18.94
C VAL A 351 20.03 -5.83 20.31
N GLY A 352 19.13 -6.51 21.03
CA GLY A 352 18.69 -6.15 22.37
C GLY A 352 19.51 -6.81 23.49
N ASP A 353 19.09 -6.52 24.72
CA ASP A 353 19.72 -7.01 25.95
C ASP A 353 19.10 -8.32 26.49
N THR A 354 18.01 -8.79 25.88
CA THR A 354 17.23 -9.96 26.37
C THR A 354 17.42 -11.16 25.44
N PRO A 355 17.63 -12.38 25.96
CA PRO A 355 17.65 -13.58 25.12
C PRO A 355 16.32 -13.83 24.41
N VAL A 356 16.39 -14.22 23.14
CA VAL A 356 15.23 -14.49 22.28
C VAL A 356 15.25 -15.91 21.72
N HIS A 357 14.07 -16.49 21.53
CA HIS A 357 13.89 -17.72 20.77
C HIS A 357 13.48 -17.37 19.35
N VAL A 358 14.14 -17.99 18.37
CA VAL A 358 13.86 -17.79 16.96
C VAL A 358 13.56 -19.15 16.34
N THR A 359 12.60 -19.19 15.44
CA THR A 359 12.30 -20.38 14.64
C THR A 359 11.97 -20.00 13.21
N ILE A 360 12.35 -20.87 12.26
CA ILE A 360 11.90 -20.80 10.88
C ILE A 360 11.07 -22.05 10.61
N VAL A 361 9.90 -21.86 9.99
CA VAL A 361 8.89 -22.90 9.79
C VAL A 361 8.02 -22.57 8.57
N ASP A 362 7.46 -23.60 7.94
CA ASP A 362 6.45 -23.42 6.89
C ASP A 362 5.21 -22.69 7.41
N ARG A 363 4.69 -21.75 6.63
CA ARG A 363 3.47 -21.02 6.94
C ARG A 363 2.29 -21.94 7.25
N ASP A 364 2.17 -23.06 6.53
CA ASP A 364 1.04 -23.99 6.67
C ASP A 364 0.98 -24.63 8.06
N HIS A 365 2.11 -24.67 8.78
CA HIS A 365 2.21 -25.10 10.17
C HIS A 365 1.92 -23.98 11.17
N VAL A 366 1.84 -22.72 10.74
CA VAL A 366 1.56 -21.55 11.59
C VAL A 366 0.08 -21.18 11.54
N ILE A 367 -0.53 -21.22 10.35
CA ILE A 367 -1.94 -20.84 10.12
C ILE A 367 -2.92 -21.45 11.14
N PRO A 368 -2.83 -22.75 11.53
CA PRO A 368 -3.78 -23.34 12.48
C PRO A 368 -3.67 -22.81 13.91
N HIS A 369 -2.57 -22.12 14.24
CA HIS A 369 -2.17 -21.73 15.60
C HIS A 369 -2.20 -20.21 15.82
N VAL A 370 -2.85 -19.47 14.92
CA VAL A 370 -3.01 -18.01 15.00
C VAL A 370 -4.48 -17.60 15.01
N ASP A 371 -4.90 -16.82 16.01
CA ASP A 371 -6.26 -16.25 16.10
C ASP A 371 -6.21 -14.85 16.72
N ARG A 372 -6.60 -13.84 15.93
CA ARG A 372 -6.79 -12.44 16.39
C ARG A 372 -5.62 -11.90 17.23
N GLY A 373 -4.38 -12.12 16.79
CA GLY A 373 -3.18 -11.66 17.49
C GLY A 373 -2.51 -12.74 18.34
N ASP A 374 -3.28 -13.70 18.85
CA ASP A 374 -2.76 -14.79 19.67
C ASP A 374 -2.01 -15.81 18.81
N VAL A 375 -0.84 -16.23 19.26
CA VAL A 375 0.03 -17.18 18.55
C VAL A 375 0.40 -18.33 19.49
N ASP A 376 -0.14 -19.53 19.24
CA ASP A 376 0.23 -20.74 20.00
C ASP A 376 1.58 -21.28 19.53
N TRP A 377 2.65 -20.66 20.03
CA TRP A 377 4.03 -21.09 19.80
C TRP A 377 4.24 -22.58 20.11
N SER A 378 3.61 -23.08 21.17
CA SER A 378 3.80 -24.47 21.60
C SER A 378 3.17 -25.47 20.63
N GLY A 379 1.99 -25.14 20.09
CA GLY A 379 1.32 -25.87 19.02
C GLY A 379 2.16 -25.89 17.74
N ILE A 380 2.69 -24.74 17.33
CA ILE A 380 3.54 -24.62 16.13
C ILE A 380 4.77 -25.52 16.23
N VAL A 381 5.51 -25.46 17.36
CA VAL A 381 6.71 -26.29 17.56
C VAL A 381 6.35 -27.78 17.61
N ALA A 382 5.25 -28.14 18.26
CA ALA A 382 4.82 -29.53 18.37
C ALA A 382 4.45 -30.14 16.99
N ASP A 383 3.69 -29.39 16.18
CA ASP A 383 3.26 -29.83 14.86
C ASP A 383 4.42 -29.83 13.83
N SER A 384 5.44 -29.01 14.07
CA SER A 384 6.61 -28.87 13.19
C SER A 384 7.81 -29.74 13.55
N ALA A 385 7.75 -30.48 14.67
CA ALA A 385 8.88 -31.25 15.18
C ALA A 385 9.46 -32.32 14.22
N LEU A 386 8.68 -32.75 13.22
CA LEU A 386 9.10 -33.72 12.19
C LEU A 386 9.32 -33.08 10.81
N ASN A 387 9.11 -31.77 10.70
CA ASN A 387 9.27 -31.05 9.45
C ASN A 387 10.77 -30.80 9.19
N PRO A 388 11.30 -31.19 8.02
CA PRO A 388 12.72 -30.96 7.68
C PRO A 388 13.09 -29.47 7.60
N ASP A 389 12.12 -28.59 7.33
CA ASP A 389 12.32 -27.15 7.15
C ASP A 389 12.12 -26.38 8.47
N PHE A 390 11.74 -27.09 9.55
CA PHE A 390 11.68 -26.53 10.89
C PHE A 390 13.08 -26.40 11.49
N SER A 391 13.45 -25.17 11.85
CA SER A 391 14.70 -24.88 12.56
C SER A 391 14.44 -23.91 13.70
N THR A 392 15.21 -24.03 14.78
CA THR A 392 15.05 -23.18 15.97
C THR A 392 16.38 -22.98 16.68
N GLU A 393 16.59 -21.77 17.17
CA GLU A 393 17.78 -21.37 17.92
C GLU A 393 17.39 -20.40 19.05
N THR A 394 18.24 -20.33 20.08
CA THR A 394 18.15 -19.32 21.14
C THR A 394 19.32 -18.37 21.01
N LEU A 395 19.05 -17.07 20.90
CA LEU A 395 20.08 -16.04 20.73
C LEU A 395 20.21 -15.20 21.99
N GLY A 396 21.39 -15.21 22.59
CA GLY A 396 21.78 -14.24 23.61
C GLY A 396 22.04 -12.84 23.04
N PRO A 397 22.24 -11.83 23.90
CA PRO A 397 22.53 -10.46 23.47
C PRO A 397 23.75 -10.37 22.55
N GLY A 398 23.59 -9.78 21.37
CA GLY A 398 24.63 -9.65 20.36
C GLY A 398 24.97 -10.94 19.60
N GLU A 399 24.26 -12.03 19.84
CA GLU A 399 24.40 -13.26 19.06
C GLU A 399 23.59 -13.19 17.77
N SER A 400 24.09 -13.87 16.73
CA SER A 400 23.48 -13.96 15.42
C SER A 400 23.29 -15.40 14.98
N TRP A 401 22.22 -15.63 14.22
CA TRP A 401 21.97 -16.90 13.55
C TRP A 401 21.77 -16.69 12.07
N VAL A 402 22.57 -17.40 11.27
CA VAL A 402 22.53 -17.38 9.81
C VAL A 402 22.16 -18.77 9.32
N THR A 403 21.13 -18.84 8.48
CA THR A 403 20.66 -20.10 7.89
C THR A 403 20.18 -19.89 6.45
N GLU A 404 20.06 -20.98 5.71
CA GLU A 404 19.57 -20.99 4.33
C GLU A 404 18.16 -21.59 4.29
N VAL A 405 17.23 -20.87 3.66
CA VAL A 405 15.87 -21.33 3.42
C VAL A 405 15.72 -21.64 1.94
N SER A 406 15.44 -22.90 1.61
CA SER A 406 15.27 -23.37 0.24
C SER A 406 13.79 -23.57 -0.07
N THR A 407 13.28 -22.89 -1.09
CA THR A 407 11.87 -23.00 -1.50
C THR A 407 11.75 -23.87 -2.75
N LEU A 408 11.00 -24.97 -2.67
CA LEU A 408 10.84 -25.93 -3.77
C LEU A 408 9.64 -25.61 -4.68
N SER A 409 8.74 -24.73 -4.24
CA SER A 409 7.54 -24.29 -4.97
C SER A 409 7.24 -22.82 -4.70
N LEU A 410 6.48 -22.16 -5.57
CA LEU A 410 5.98 -20.80 -5.35
C LEU A 410 4.95 -20.71 -4.21
N SER A 411 4.44 -21.84 -3.74
CA SER A 411 3.54 -21.94 -2.59
C SER A 411 4.25 -22.22 -1.27
N ASP A 412 5.56 -22.44 -1.33
CA ASP A 412 6.42 -22.91 -0.24
C ASP A 412 6.93 -21.70 0.55
N VAL A 413 6.03 -21.07 1.30
CA VAL A 413 6.30 -19.83 2.04
C VAL A 413 6.72 -20.19 3.47
N HIS A 414 7.93 -19.79 3.84
CA HIS A 414 8.45 -19.92 5.21
C HIS A 414 8.24 -18.63 6.00
N LEU A 415 8.11 -18.77 7.31
CA LEU A 415 7.99 -17.68 8.26
C LEU A 415 9.14 -17.74 9.26
N VAL A 416 9.70 -16.57 9.59
CA VAL A 416 10.61 -16.39 10.73
C VAL A 416 9.78 -15.91 11.91
N LEU A 417 9.77 -16.67 13.00
CA LEU A 417 9.09 -16.29 14.23
C LEU A 417 10.11 -16.02 15.32
N ALA A 418 9.92 -14.95 16.08
CA ALA A 418 10.76 -14.60 17.21
C ALA A 418 9.90 -14.27 18.44
N LYS A 419 10.31 -14.76 19.61
CA LYS A 419 9.67 -14.42 20.89
C LYS A 419 10.67 -14.32 22.03
N LEU A 420 10.26 -13.66 23.12
CA LEU A 420 11.02 -13.70 24.36
C LEU A 420 11.02 -15.11 24.97
N ASN A 421 12.09 -15.42 25.69
CA ASN A 421 12.07 -16.59 26.57
C ASN A 421 11.09 -16.35 27.73
N ASP A 422 10.21 -17.31 28.03
CA ASP A 422 9.03 -17.14 28.90
C ASP A 422 9.36 -16.72 30.35
N LEU A 423 10.62 -16.80 30.75
CA LEU A 423 11.13 -16.44 32.08
C LEU A 423 11.77 -15.03 32.14
N GLU A 424 12.03 -14.41 30.99
CA GLU A 424 12.74 -13.14 30.91
C GLU A 424 11.79 -11.95 31.04
N GLN A 425 12.25 -10.90 31.71
CA GLN A 425 11.56 -9.62 31.78
C GLN A 425 12.30 -8.61 30.91
N GLY A 426 11.60 -7.96 29.99
CA GLY A 426 12.18 -6.98 29.09
C GLY A 426 11.44 -6.93 27.77
N GLU A 427 12.13 -6.36 26.78
CA GLU A 427 11.71 -6.33 25.39
C GLU A 427 12.72 -7.14 24.58
N GLY A 428 12.23 -7.87 23.58
CA GLY A 428 13.06 -8.51 22.57
C GLY A 428 13.24 -7.56 21.41
N GLU A 429 14.48 -7.37 20.97
CA GLU A 429 14.81 -6.51 19.84
C GLU A 429 15.69 -7.31 18.88
N VAL A 430 15.15 -7.58 17.69
CA VAL A 430 15.86 -8.37 16.68
C VAL A 430 15.92 -7.61 15.37
N ARG A 431 17.01 -7.88 14.64
CA ARG A 431 17.16 -7.48 13.24
C ARG A 431 17.11 -8.74 12.39
N ILE A 432 16.05 -8.90 11.61
CA ILE A 432 15.89 -9.97 10.63
C ILE A 432 16.28 -9.41 9.25
N THR A 433 17.27 -10.02 8.60
CA THR A 433 17.74 -9.62 7.26
C THR A 433 17.67 -10.82 6.33
N MET A 434 17.03 -10.66 5.18
CA MET A 434 16.89 -11.70 4.17
C MET A 434 17.67 -11.32 2.92
N GLN A 435 18.71 -12.09 2.59
CA GLN A 435 19.54 -11.83 1.42
C GLN A 435 19.12 -12.77 0.28
N TYR A 436 18.70 -12.15 -0.81
CA TYR A 436 18.26 -12.82 -2.03
C TYR A 436 19.37 -12.83 -3.09
N HIS A 437 19.39 -13.86 -3.92
CA HIS A 437 20.35 -14.00 -5.00
C HIS A 437 20.04 -13.05 -6.16
N ASP A 438 20.38 -11.76 -6.04
CA ASP A 438 20.55 -10.80 -7.15
C ASP A 438 21.07 -9.42 -6.66
N ASP A 439 22.40 -9.29 -6.58
CA ASP A 439 23.08 -8.07 -6.10
C ASP A 439 22.97 -6.84 -7.05
N GLU A 440 22.39 -6.99 -8.24
CA GLU A 440 22.33 -5.92 -9.25
C GLU A 440 21.00 -5.16 -9.31
N LEU A 441 20.02 -5.51 -8.47
CA LEU A 441 18.67 -4.91 -8.50
C LEU A 441 18.63 -3.42 -8.09
N ILE A 442 19.67 -2.91 -7.41
CA ILE A 442 19.70 -1.52 -6.94
C ILE A 442 19.57 -0.51 -8.08
N TRP A 443 20.18 -0.77 -9.24
CA TRP A 443 20.12 0.15 -10.38
C TRP A 443 18.76 0.12 -11.05
N SER A 444 18.14 -1.05 -11.18
CA SER A 444 16.77 -1.16 -11.68
C SER A 444 15.77 -0.55 -10.70
N ALA A 445 15.95 -0.70 -9.38
CA ALA A 445 15.15 -0.04 -8.34
C ALA A 445 15.20 1.50 -8.48
N ILE A 446 16.39 2.07 -8.70
CA ILE A 446 16.56 3.50 -8.96
C ILE A 446 15.83 3.90 -10.26
N LEU A 447 15.98 3.12 -11.33
CA LEU A 447 15.37 3.41 -12.64
C LEU A 447 13.84 3.40 -12.58
N VAL A 448 13.24 2.42 -11.89
CA VAL A 448 11.77 2.33 -11.77
C VAL A 448 11.20 3.44 -10.90
N SER A 449 12.01 4.09 -10.07
CA SER A 449 11.64 5.23 -9.23
C SER A 449 11.64 6.58 -9.96
N LEU A 450 12.39 6.71 -11.07
CA LEU A 450 12.51 7.98 -11.83
C LEU A 450 11.17 8.57 -12.32
N PRO A 451 10.19 7.77 -12.80
CA PRO A 451 8.89 8.28 -13.21
C PRO A 451 8.17 9.04 -12.09
N ALA A 452 8.28 8.59 -10.84
CA ALA A 452 7.66 9.24 -9.68
C ALA A 452 8.17 10.67 -9.50
N PHE A 453 9.49 10.84 -9.52
CA PHE A 453 10.14 12.14 -9.39
C PHE A 453 9.82 13.04 -10.58
N PHE A 454 9.82 12.48 -11.79
CA PHE A 454 9.49 13.26 -13.00
C PHE A 454 8.05 13.78 -12.95
N ILE A 455 7.08 12.94 -12.57
CA ILE A 455 5.67 13.33 -12.40
C ILE A 455 5.54 14.42 -11.35
N THR A 456 6.20 14.25 -10.20
CA THR A 456 6.21 15.27 -9.13
C THR A 456 6.77 16.60 -9.61
N GLY A 457 7.90 16.57 -10.32
CA GLY A 457 8.51 17.75 -10.92
C GLY A 457 7.58 18.45 -11.92
N LEU A 458 6.82 17.71 -12.73
CA LEU A 458 5.81 18.29 -13.61
C LEU A 458 4.70 19.00 -12.83
N VAL A 459 4.20 18.40 -11.74
CA VAL A 459 3.15 18.99 -10.92
C VAL A 459 3.61 20.29 -10.25
N ILE A 460 4.85 20.34 -9.75
CA ILE A 460 5.45 21.56 -9.17
C ILE A 460 5.45 22.71 -10.20
N VAL A 461 5.76 22.42 -11.47
CA VAL A 461 5.69 23.44 -12.53
C VAL A 461 4.26 23.90 -12.79
N MET A 462 3.28 23.02 -12.69
CA MET A 462 1.87 23.38 -12.87
C MET A 462 1.37 24.28 -11.73
N ALA A 463 1.75 23.98 -10.50
CA ALA A 463 1.37 24.77 -9.32
C ALA A 463 1.97 26.19 -9.31
N THR A 464 3.09 26.40 -10.01
CA THR A 464 3.77 27.71 -10.10
C THR A 464 3.28 28.59 -11.26
N LYS A 465 2.39 28.09 -12.13
CA LYS A 465 1.76 28.93 -13.14
C LYS A 465 0.69 29.81 -12.49
N PRO A 466 0.69 31.13 -12.75
CA PRO A 466 -0.46 31.95 -12.37
C PRO A 466 -1.70 31.34 -13.01
N SER A 467 -2.76 31.19 -12.22
CA SER A 467 -4.05 30.75 -12.74
C SER A 467 -4.49 31.79 -13.78
N ASP A 468 -4.48 31.42 -15.06
CA ASP A 468 -5.19 32.16 -16.10
C ASP A 468 -6.70 31.94 -15.86
N HIS A 469 -7.20 32.48 -14.76
CA HIS A 469 -8.62 32.72 -14.60
C HIS A 469 -8.94 33.88 -15.54
N VAL A 470 -9.59 33.52 -16.65
CA VAL A 470 -10.28 34.43 -17.54
C VAL A 470 -11.09 35.40 -16.68
N VAL A 471 -10.56 36.61 -16.51
CA VAL A 471 -11.33 37.77 -16.09
C VAL A 471 -12.40 37.92 -17.16
N GLY A 472 -13.65 37.64 -16.79
CA GLY A 472 -14.79 37.90 -17.65
C GLY A 472 -14.69 39.32 -18.15
N GLU A 473 -14.82 39.51 -19.46
CA GLU A 473 -15.08 40.81 -20.05
C GLU A 473 -16.31 41.39 -19.36
N ASP A 474 -16.10 42.30 -18.41
CA ASP A 474 -17.15 43.20 -17.99
C ASP A 474 -17.55 44.00 -19.21
N SER A 475 -18.74 43.68 -19.72
CA SER A 475 -19.44 44.40 -20.76
C SER A 475 -19.72 45.83 -20.27
N ALA A 476 -18.76 46.72 -20.45
CA ALA A 476 -18.96 48.15 -20.37
C ALA A 476 -19.58 48.67 -21.68
N HIS A 477 -20.85 48.34 -21.90
CA HIS A 477 -21.72 49.10 -22.78
C HIS A 477 -23.06 49.31 -22.09
N VAL A 478 -23.15 50.44 -21.37
CA VAL A 478 -24.40 51.15 -21.12
C VAL A 478 -24.15 52.62 -21.45
N ASP A 479 -24.63 52.99 -22.63
CA ASP A 479 -25.20 54.27 -23.06
C ASP A 479 -24.66 55.59 -22.50
N SER A 480 -24.13 56.38 -23.44
CA SER A 480 -24.48 57.80 -23.62
C SER A 480 -24.72 58.07 -25.10
#